data_AF-A0A8I2G054-F1
#
_entry.id   AF-A0A8I2G054-F1
#
_cell.length_a   1.000
_cell.length_b   1.000
_cell.length_c   1.000
_cell.angle_alpha   90.00
_cell.angle_beta   90.00
_cell.angle_gamma   90.00
#
_symmetry.space_group_name_H-M   'P 1'
#
loop_
_entity.id
_entity.type
_entity.pdbx_description
1 polymer ?
#
loop_
_entity_poly.entity_id
_entity_poly.type
_entity_poly.pdbx_seq_one_letter_code
_entity_poly.pdbx_strand_id
1 'polypeptide(L)' 'MDNEIKSGKEILDDFFKGVGEIEDVDPQVAAAIKKLYDDGKLTHTNLSNALAALREGAGND' A
#
# COMPACT_ATOMS: atom_id res chain seq x y z
N MET A 1 -28.59 14.62 5.12
CA MET A 1 -27.88 13.34 5.11
C MET A 1 -27.38 13.17 3.69
N ASP A 2 -26.10 13.42 3.45
CA ASP A 2 -25.51 13.12 2.15
C ASP A 2 -25.44 11.60 2.03
N ASN A 3 -26.32 11.07 1.18
CA ASN A 3 -26.35 9.66 0.78
C ASN A 3 -25.41 9.45 -0.42
N GLU A 4 -24.25 10.11 -0.42
CA GLU A 4 -23.31 10.02 -1.52
C GLU A 4 -22.60 8.66 -1.46
N ILE A 5 -22.89 7.81 -2.44
CA ILE A 5 -22.26 6.51 -2.57
C ILE A 5 -20.83 6.75 -3.05
N LYS A 6 -19.85 6.44 -2.19
CA LYS A 6 -18.43 6.51 -2.54
C LYS A 6 -18.14 5.69 -3.80
N SER A 7 -17.37 6.27 -4.71
CA SER A 7 -16.81 5.54 -5.83
C SER A 7 -15.81 4.49 -5.36
N GLY A 8 -15.55 3.48 -6.21
CA GLY A 8 -14.52 2.47 -5.92
C GLY A 8 -13.13 3.10 -5.71
N LYS A 9 -12.84 4.21 -6.39
CA LYS A 9 -11.59 4.94 -6.19
C LYS A 9 -11.52 5.59 -4.81
N GLU A 10 -12.59 6.25 -4.37
CA GLU A 10 -12.63 6.86 -3.03
C GLU A 10 -12.48 5.83 -1.91
N ILE A 11 -13.07 4.64 -2.09
CA ILE A 11 -12.91 3.53 -1.15
C ILE A 11 -11.43 3.09 -1.07
N LEU A 12 -10.76 2.97 -2.21
CA LEU A 12 -9.35 2.60 -2.26
C LEU A 12 -8.45 3.72 -1.71
N ASP A 13 -8.71 4.98 -2.06
CA ASP A 13 -7.97 6.13 -1.57
C ASP A 13 -8.04 6.22 -0.04
N ASP A 14 -9.22 5.97 0.55
CA ASP A 14 -9.38 5.96 2.01
C ASP A 14 -8.68 4.76 2.66
N PHE A 15 -8.72 3.58 2.04
CA PHE A 15 -7.95 2.42 2.51
C PHE A 15 -6.44 2.70 2.53
N PHE A 16 -5.88 3.22 1.43
CA PHE A 16 -4.43 3.47 1.32
C PHE A 16 -3.95 4.68 2.13
N LYS A 17 -4.85 5.61 2.53
CA LYS A 17 -4.54 6.62 3.55
C LYS A 17 -4.28 5.99 4.92
N GLY A 18 -5.05 4.96 5.28
CA GLY A 18 -4.97 4.29 6.59
C GLY A 18 -4.10 3.03 6.63
N VAL A 19 -3.52 2.59 5.51
CA VAL A 19 -2.79 1.30 5.44
C VAL A 19 -1.58 1.23 6.38
N GLY A 20 -0.99 2.36 6.75
CA GLY A 20 0.11 2.44 7.72
C GLY A 20 -0.33 2.33 9.19
N GLU A 21 -1.63 2.37 9.46
CA GLU A 21 -2.22 2.29 10.81
C GLU A 21 -2.74 0.88 11.13
N ILE A 22 -2.61 -0.07 10.19
CA ILE A 22 -3.06 -1.45 10.39
C ILE A 22 -2.13 -2.13 11.40
N GLU A 23 -2.71 -2.60 12.50
CA GLU A 23 -2.01 -3.37 13.53
C GLU A 23 -1.36 -4.63 12.93
N ASP A 24 -0.19 -5.00 13.46
CA ASP A 24 0.62 -6.14 13.02
C ASP A 24 1.10 -6.09 11.55
N VAL A 25 0.98 -4.95 10.87
CA VAL A 25 1.59 -4.73 9.56
C VAL A 25 2.92 -3.99 9.71
N ASP A 26 3.97 -4.55 9.10
CA ASP A 26 5.27 -3.91 9.05
C ASP A 26 5.18 -2.53 8.36
N PRO A 27 5.65 -1.43 8.99
CA PRO A 27 5.53 -0.09 8.44
C PRO A 27 6.20 0.09 7.08
N GLN A 28 7.30 -0.62 6.81
CA GLN A 28 8.00 -0.54 5.51
C GLN A 28 7.21 -1.26 4.42
N VAL A 29 6.58 -2.39 4.76
CA VAL A 29 5.65 -3.09 3.87
C VAL A 29 4.45 -2.21 3.54
N ALA A 30 3.79 -1.62 4.54
CA ALA A 30 2.66 -0.70 4.34
C ALA A 30 3.05 0.50 3.45
N ALA A 31 4.20 1.12 3.72
CA ALA A 31 4.71 2.24 2.95
C ALA A 31 4.99 1.86 1.48
N ALA A 32 5.57 0.68 1.22
CA ALA A 32 5.85 0.22 -0.14
C ALA A 32 4.58 -0.01 -0.95
N ILE A 33 3.56 -0.63 -0.35
CA ILE A 33 2.27 -0.89 -1.02
C ILE A 33 1.55 0.45 -1.28
N LYS A 34 1.51 1.35 -0.28
CA LYS A 34 0.91 2.69 -0.44
C LYS A 34 1.54 3.46 -1.59
N LYS A 35 2.87 3.47 -1.67
CA LYS A 35 3.60 4.15 -2.73
C LYS A 35 3.25 3.60 -4.12
N LEU A 36 3.16 2.28 -4.26
CA LEU A 36 2.74 1.65 -5.52
C LEU A 36 1.32 2.05 -5.92
N TYR A 37 0.41 2.18 -4.95
CA TYR A 37 -0.94 2.67 -5.20
C TYR A 37 -0.94 4.13 -5.66
N ASP A 38 -0.28 5.02 -4.91
CA ASP A 38 -0.20 6.45 -5.19
C ASP A 38 0.43 6.74 -6.57
N ASP A 39 1.42 5.94 -6.97
CA ASP A 39 2.11 6.05 -8.26
C ASP A 39 1.31 5.45 -9.43
N GLY A 40 0.14 4.83 -9.18
CA GLY A 40 -0.64 4.11 -10.20
C GLY A 40 0.08 2.86 -10.72
N LYS A 41 0.98 2.28 -9.93
CA LYS A 41 1.88 1.18 -10.29
C LYS A 41 1.62 -0.10 -9.50
N LEU A 42 0.53 -0.19 -8.75
CA LEU A 42 0.16 -1.37 -7.97
C LEU A 42 -0.26 -2.55 -8.85
N THR A 43 0.74 -3.18 -9.46
CA THR A 43 0.60 -4.40 -10.25
C THR A 43 1.26 -5.56 -9.51
N HIS A 44 0.90 -6.79 -9.87
CA HIS A 44 1.52 -7.99 -9.31
C HIS A 44 3.07 -7.96 -9.40
N THR A 45 3.61 -7.58 -10.57
CA THR A 45 5.06 -7.50 -10.80
C THR A 45 5.72 -6.45 -9.93
N ASN A 46 5.18 -5.23 -9.87
CA ASN A 46 5.78 -4.16 -9.09
C ASN A 46 5.70 -4.43 -7.58
N LEU A 47 4.59 -5.02 -7.13
CA LEU A 47 4.43 -5.45 -5.74
C LEU A 47 5.47 -6.51 -5.37
N SER A 48 5.60 -7.55 -6.18
CA SER A 48 6.56 -8.64 -5.95
C SER A 48 8.01 -8.11 -5.90
N ASN A 49 8.36 -7.20 -6.80
CA ASN A 49 9.69 -6.58 -6.84
C ASN A 49 9.95 -5.71 -5.59
N ALA A 50 8.98 -4.89 -5.17
CA ALA A 50 9.12 -4.04 -4.00
C ALA A 50 9.31 -4.87 -2.72
N LEU A 51 8.53 -5.94 -2.54
CA LEU A 51 8.64 -6.83 -1.39
C LEU A 51 9.94 -7.64 -1.40
N ALA A 52 10.41 -8.07 -2.57
CA ALA A 52 11.71 -8.73 -2.70
C ALA A 52 12.86 -7.79 -2.30
N ALA A 53 12.83 -6.54 -2.77
CA ALA A 53 13.84 -5.54 -2.42
C ALA A 53 13.86 -5.21 -0.93
N LEU A 54 12.69 -5.14 -0.26
CA LEU A 54 12.62 -4.97 1.19
C LEU A 54 13.28 -6.15 1.92
N ARG A 55 13.01 -7.38 1.49
CA ARG A 55 13.60 -8.59 2.09
C ARG A 55 15.11 -8.66 1.89
N GLU A 56 15.61 -8.28 0.71
CA GLU A 56 17.04 -8.26 0.41
C GLU A 56 17.77 -7.12 1.13
N GLY A 57 17.13 -5.95 1.27
CA GLY A 57 17.65 -4.83 2.05
C GLY A 57 17.74 -5.12 3.55
N ALA A 58 16.78 -5.86 4.11
CA ALA A 58 16.80 -6.30 5.51
C ALA A 58 17.79 -7.44 5.81
N GLY A 59 18.31 -8.11 4.78
CA GLY A 59 19.24 -9.25 4.91
C GLY A 59 20.73 -8.88 4.91
N ASN A 60 21.08 -7.59 4.82
CA ASN A 60 22.46 -7.09 4.75
C ASN A 60 22.93 -6.36 6.03
N ASP A 61 22.21 -6.49 7.15
CA ASP A 61 22.63 -6.03 8.48
C ASP A 61 23.17 -7.18 9.35
#